data_AF-A0A7Y5VB34-F1
#
_entry.id   AF-A0A7Y5VB34-F1
#
_cell.length_a   1.000
_cell.length_b   1.000
_cell.length_c   1.000
_cell.angle_alpha   90.00
_cell.angle_beta   90.00
_cell.angle_gamma   90.00
#
_symmetry.space_group_name_H-M   'P 1'
#
loop_
_entity.id
_entity.type
_entity.pdbx_description
1 polymer ?
#
loop_
_entity_poly.entity_id
_entity_poly.type
_entity_poly.pdbx_seq_one_letter_code
_entity_poly.pdbx_strand_id
1 'polypeptide(L)'
;MSAAPAVPAAANTRATNTNPPATPTDRVADGTGLTAFAGVRHVPTPVNEPVKSYAPGSPERKALKERLASMSAERIEIPLVIGGKEIRTGDLGQAVMPHAHQHVLADFHKAKREHVTQAIDAAAKAHREWAAWSWEDRAAVFLRAAELLSMTRRSTLNAATMLGQSKTAFQAEIDSACELIDFWRFNVGFAQELYREQPLSPAGFWNTMDYRPLEGFVYAVTPFNFTAIGGNLPTAPALMGNTVIWKPAATAMMSAWYTLKILEEAGLPPGVINFLPGDPAMISEVALSHHDLAGVHFTGSTAVFNNMWKTIGGNMASYRSYPRIVGETGGKDFILAHASADPAALAVAIVRGGFEYQGQKCSAASRVYVPKSMAPLLL
;
A
#
# COMPACT_ATOMS: atom_id res chain seq x y z
N MET A 1 74.30 45.49 -26.10
CA MET A 1 74.41 46.92 -25.75
C MET A 1 73.58 47.16 -24.48
N SER A 2 74.26 47.59 -23.41
CA SER A 2 73.80 48.26 -22.16
C SER A 2 72.54 47.71 -21.45
N ALA A 3 72.63 46.98 -20.32
CA ALA A 3 72.98 47.40 -18.93
C ALA A 3 72.02 48.48 -18.37
N ALA A 4 71.06 48.12 -17.47
CA ALA A 4 71.16 48.02 -15.99
C ALA A 4 70.67 49.34 -15.31
N PRO A 5 70.20 49.44 -14.03
CA PRO A 5 70.58 48.68 -12.81
C PRO A 5 69.37 48.14 -11.96
N ALA A 6 69.44 47.09 -11.11
CA ALA A 6 70.18 46.85 -9.84
C ALA A 6 69.73 47.82 -8.71
N VAL A 7 69.44 47.46 -7.43
CA VAL A 7 70.05 46.54 -6.43
C VAL A 7 69.04 46.40 -5.20
N PRO A 8 69.31 45.79 -4.00
CA PRO A 8 68.96 44.41 -3.60
C PRO A 8 68.35 44.25 -2.16
N ALA A 9 68.51 43.03 -1.61
CA ALA A 9 68.63 42.60 -0.20
C ALA A 9 67.36 41.99 0.45
N ALA A 10 67.39 40.93 1.26
CA ALA A 10 68.43 39.98 1.68
C ALA A 10 67.74 38.73 2.28
N ALA A 11 68.49 37.64 2.38
CA ALA A 11 68.05 36.32 2.84
C ALA A 11 68.30 36.05 4.34
N ASN A 12 67.49 35.15 4.92
CA ASN A 12 67.76 34.10 5.93
C ASN A 12 66.47 33.84 6.73
N THR A 13 66.05 32.64 7.15
CA THR A 13 66.62 31.28 7.17
C THR A 13 65.50 30.27 7.47
N ARG A 14 65.63 29.09 6.87
CA ARG A 14 64.97 27.79 7.10
C ARG A 14 64.25 27.52 8.43
N ALA A 15 63.07 26.88 8.32
CA ALA A 15 62.81 25.56 8.93
C ALA A 15 61.69 24.85 8.13
N THR A 16 61.97 23.61 7.72
CA THR A 16 61.06 22.71 7.00
C THR A 16 60.01 22.12 7.94
N ASN A 17 58.73 22.17 7.57
CA ASN A 17 57.72 21.25 8.09
C ASN A 17 56.82 20.80 6.95
N THR A 18 56.95 19.53 6.59
CA THR A 18 56.19 18.81 5.58
C THR A 18 54.97 18.16 6.24
N ASN A 19 53.76 18.42 5.73
CA ASN A 19 52.71 17.40 5.63
C ASN A 19 51.63 17.81 4.59
N PRO A 20 51.06 16.84 3.85
CA PRO A 20 50.19 17.06 2.68
C PRO A 20 48.76 17.49 3.04
N PRO A 21 47.97 18.03 2.09
CA PRO A 21 46.57 18.40 2.32
C PRO A 21 45.73 17.16 2.62
N ALA A 22 44.97 17.23 3.73
CA ALA A 22 44.10 16.18 4.22
C ALA A 22 42.96 15.84 3.24
N THR A 23 42.71 14.54 3.12
CA THR A 23 41.56 13.91 2.47
C THR A 23 40.22 14.41 3.05
N PRO A 24 39.11 14.39 2.28
CA PRO A 24 37.80 14.69 2.82
C PRO A 24 37.35 13.52 3.70
N THR A 25 37.54 13.67 5.00
CA THR A 25 36.98 12.77 6.01
C THR A 25 35.48 13.00 6.13
N ASP A 26 34.73 11.90 6.13
CA ASP A 26 33.33 11.78 6.52
C ASP A 26 32.95 12.76 7.62
N ARG A 27 32.13 13.77 7.28
CA ARG A 27 31.33 14.46 8.26
C ARG A 27 30.14 13.56 8.58
N VAL A 28 30.33 12.66 9.54
CA VAL A 28 29.24 12.17 10.37
C VAL A 28 28.54 13.40 10.92
N ALA A 29 27.29 13.60 10.53
CA ALA A 29 26.45 14.64 11.11
C ALA A 29 26.23 14.28 12.58
N ASP A 30 26.97 14.95 13.47
CA ASP A 30 26.71 14.96 14.90
C ASP A 30 25.32 15.57 15.12
N GLY A 31 24.31 14.70 15.23
CA GLY A 31 22.91 15.03 15.43
C GLY A 31 22.61 15.45 16.88
N THR A 32 23.37 16.39 17.42
CA THR A 32 23.11 16.95 18.76
C THR A 32 22.55 18.36 18.64
N GLY A 33 21.23 18.48 18.87
CA GLY A 33 20.63 19.71 19.37
C GLY A 33 19.68 20.41 18.42
N LEU A 34 18.47 19.87 18.26
CA LEU A 34 17.25 20.65 18.01
C LEU A 34 16.16 20.00 18.85
N THR A 35 15.60 20.76 19.79
CA THR A 35 14.53 20.33 20.70
C THR A 35 13.45 19.56 19.96
N ALA A 36 13.11 18.36 20.44
CA ALA A 36 11.92 17.64 19.99
C ALA A 36 10.70 18.56 20.08
N PHE A 37 9.82 18.52 19.07
CA PHE A 37 8.60 19.32 19.03
C PHE A 37 7.82 19.13 20.34
N ALA A 38 7.69 20.20 21.13
CA ALA A 38 7.12 20.15 22.48
C ALA A 38 5.57 20.17 22.51
N GLY A 39 4.92 20.08 21.34
CA GLY A 39 3.47 20.07 21.22
C GLY A 39 2.92 18.67 20.96
N VAL A 40 1.63 18.48 21.24
CA VAL A 40 0.88 17.30 20.77
C VAL A 40 0.34 17.63 19.38
N ARG A 41 0.76 16.89 18.37
CA ARG A 41 0.22 17.04 17.01
C ARG A 41 -1.15 16.38 16.93
N HIS A 42 -2.05 16.99 16.18
CA HIS A 42 -3.33 16.40 15.85
C HIS A 42 -3.44 16.20 14.35
N VAL A 43 -3.79 14.98 13.95
CA VAL A 43 -4.07 14.68 12.54
C VAL A 43 -5.41 15.31 12.13
N PRO A 44 -5.59 15.65 10.84
CA PRO A 44 -6.87 16.14 10.35
C PRO A 44 -7.99 15.15 10.66
N THR A 45 -9.16 15.67 11.06
CA THR A 45 -10.35 14.83 11.27
C THR A 45 -10.72 14.13 9.97
N PRO A 46 -10.78 12.78 9.95
CA PRO A 46 -11.14 12.06 8.74
C PRO A 46 -12.62 12.29 8.42
N VAL A 47 -12.90 12.54 7.14
CA VAL A 47 -14.24 12.62 6.56
C VAL A 47 -14.26 11.73 5.32
N ASN A 48 -15.39 11.07 5.08
CA ASN A 48 -15.54 10.22 3.91
C ASN A 48 -15.38 11.04 2.63
N GLU A 49 -14.58 10.51 1.72
CA GLU A 49 -14.34 11.12 0.42
C GLU A 49 -15.66 11.15 -0.39
N PRO A 50 -16.03 12.30 -0.97
CA PRO A 50 -17.23 12.38 -1.80
C PRO A 50 -17.13 11.51 -3.05
N VAL A 51 -18.18 10.73 -3.31
CA VAL A 51 -18.33 9.95 -4.55
C VAL A 51 -18.67 10.87 -5.72
N LYS A 52 -17.80 10.93 -6.73
CA LYS A 52 -18.05 11.73 -7.93
C LYS A 52 -19.07 11.05 -8.84
N SER A 53 -19.91 11.85 -9.49
CA SER A 53 -21.06 11.37 -10.26
C SER A 53 -20.69 10.80 -11.62
N TYR A 54 -19.65 11.35 -12.26
CA TYR A 54 -19.32 11.08 -13.68
C TYR A 54 -20.49 11.35 -14.63
N ALA A 55 -21.36 12.30 -14.29
CA ALA A 55 -22.48 12.71 -15.13
C ALA A 55 -22.02 13.23 -16.51
N PRO A 56 -22.86 13.18 -17.56
CA PRO A 56 -22.56 13.83 -18.85
C PRO A 56 -22.10 15.28 -18.67
N GLY A 57 -20.99 15.66 -19.33
CA GLY A 57 -20.43 17.03 -19.25
C GLY A 57 -19.56 17.33 -18.03
N SER A 58 -19.52 16.45 -17.02
CA SER A 58 -18.71 16.67 -15.81
C SER A 58 -17.19 16.62 -16.09
N PRO A 59 -16.38 17.43 -15.38
CA PRO A 59 -14.93 17.44 -15.56
C PRO A 59 -14.29 16.09 -15.21
N GLU A 60 -14.78 15.39 -14.19
CA GLU A 60 -14.26 14.06 -13.81
C GLU A 60 -14.50 13.01 -14.91
N ARG A 61 -15.62 13.10 -15.64
CA ARG A 61 -15.91 12.20 -16.77
C ARG A 61 -14.97 12.47 -17.93
N LYS A 62 -14.67 13.73 -18.23
CA LYS A 62 -13.71 14.10 -19.26
C LYS A 62 -12.31 13.55 -18.92
N ALA A 63 -11.82 13.85 -17.72
CA ALA A 63 -10.49 13.39 -17.27
C ALA A 63 -10.37 11.86 -17.24
N LEU A 64 -11.42 11.14 -16.79
CA LEU A 64 -11.42 9.68 -16.79
C LEU A 64 -11.42 9.11 -18.21
N LYS A 65 -12.20 9.67 -19.15
CA LYS A 65 -12.19 9.23 -20.55
C LYS A 65 -10.83 9.44 -21.21
N GLU A 66 -10.21 10.59 -21.00
CA GLU A 66 -8.87 10.89 -21.50
C GLU A 66 -7.85 9.89 -20.97
N ARG A 67 -7.91 9.58 -19.67
CA ARG A 67 -6.99 8.62 -19.05
C ARG A 67 -7.24 7.17 -19.48
N LEU A 68 -8.50 6.76 -19.64
CA LEU A 68 -8.86 5.45 -20.19
C LEU A 68 -8.29 5.30 -21.61
N ALA A 69 -8.46 6.31 -22.47
CA ALA A 69 -7.95 6.29 -23.83
C ALA A 69 -6.42 6.18 -23.87
N SER A 70 -5.72 7.01 -23.07
CA SER A 70 -4.25 6.95 -23.00
C SER A 70 -3.77 5.58 -22.51
N MET A 71 -4.30 5.09 -21.38
CA MET A 71 -3.86 3.84 -20.77
C MET A 71 -4.19 2.61 -21.63
N SER A 72 -5.26 2.65 -22.43
CA SER A 72 -5.58 1.58 -23.39
C SER A 72 -4.72 1.61 -24.65
N ALA A 73 -4.01 2.71 -24.93
CA ALA A 73 -3.08 2.81 -26.06
C ALA A 73 -1.63 2.50 -25.65
N GLU A 74 -1.36 2.53 -24.34
CA GLU A 74 -0.07 2.25 -23.74
C GLU A 74 0.04 0.76 -23.39
N ARG A 75 1.27 0.20 -23.49
CA ARG A 75 1.62 -1.09 -22.90
C ARG A 75 2.83 -0.89 -22.02
N ILE A 76 2.60 -0.86 -20.70
CA ILE A 76 3.67 -0.56 -19.73
C ILE A 76 4.38 -1.83 -19.29
N GLU A 77 5.62 -1.69 -18.83
CA GLU A 77 6.35 -2.76 -18.17
C GLU A 77 6.35 -2.52 -16.67
N ILE A 78 5.91 -3.52 -15.89
CA ILE A 78 5.78 -3.43 -14.43
C ILE A 78 6.89 -4.27 -13.77
N PRO A 79 7.93 -3.64 -13.19
CA PRO A 79 8.99 -4.34 -12.50
C PRO A 79 8.57 -4.80 -11.09
N LEU A 80 9.43 -5.60 -10.45
CA LEU A 80 9.42 -5.70 -9.00
C LEU A 80 9.96 -4.39 -8.41
N VAL A 81 9.57 -4.03 -7.19
CA VAL A 81 10.21 -2.92 -6.46
C VAL A 81 10.70 -3.42 -5.12
N ILE A 82 12.02 -3.47 -4.97
CA ILE A 82 12.69 -3.97 -3.76
C ILE A 82 13.64 -2.90 -3.25
N GLY A 83 13.44 -2.43 -2.01
CA GLY A 83 14.25 -1.35 -1.44
C GLY A 83 14.22 -0.07 -2.31
N GLY A 84 13.07 0.22 -2.94
CA GLY A 84 12.88 1.35 -3.86
C GLY A 84 13.57 1.21 -5.22
N LYS A 85 14.13 0.05 -5.55
CA LYS A 85 14.76 -0.23 -6.85
C LYS A 85 13.85 -1.07 -7.72
N GLU A 86 13.68 -0.64 -8.97
CA GLU A 86 12.98 -1.41 -9.99
C GLU A 86 13.85 -2.57 -10.50
N ILE A 87 13.34 -3.80 -10.42
CA ILE A 87 14.02 -5.01 -10.88
C ILE A 87 13.23 -5.66 -12.01
N ARG A 88 13.91 -5.85 -13.14
CA ARG A 88 13.39 -6.48 -14.35
C ARG A 88 13.96 -7.88 -14.49
N THR A 89 13.14 -8.90 -14.24
CA THR A 89 13.58 -10.31 -14.20
C THR A 89 13.64 -10.99 -15.58
N GLY A 90 13.09 -10.37 -16.61
CA GLY A 90 12.85 -10.98 -17.93
C GLY A 90 11.77 -12.09 -17.95
N ASP A 91 11.36 -12.62 -16.81
CA ASP A 91 10.27 -13.59 -16.71
C ASP A 91 8.93 -12.86 -16.61
N LEU A 92 8.22 -12.76 -17.74
CA LEU A 92 7.05 -11.89 -17.88
C LEU A 92 5.73 -12.64 -17.66
N GLY A 93 4.79 -11.99 -16.98
CA GLY A 93 3.36 -12.26 -17.03
C GLY A 93 2.62 -11.09 -17.68
N GLN A 94 1.37 -11.31 -18.09
CA GLN A 94 0.56 -10.28 -18.75
C GLN A 94 -0.62 -9.85 -17.89
N ALA A 95 -0.82 -8.53 -17.78
CA ALA A 95 -2.06 -7.95 -17.29
C ALA A 95 -2.92 -7.54 -18.50
N VAL A 96 -4.10 -8.14 -18.62
CA VAL A 96 -5.03 -7.92 -19.74
C VAL A 96 -6.32 -7.26 -19.27
N MET A 97 -7.09 -6.68 -20.20
CA MET A 97 -8.44 -6.21 -19.90
C MET A 97 -9.41 -7.40 -19.79
N PRO A 98 -10.11 -7.66 -18.66
CA PRO A 98 -11.01 -8.81 -18.59
C PRO A 98 -12.17 -8.77 -19.59
N HIS A 99 -12.66 -7.57 -19.94
CA HIS A 99 -13.70 -7.37 -20.96
C HIS A 99 -13.18 -7.37 -22.41
N ALA A 100 -11.85 -7.44 -22.60
CA ALA A 100 -11.19 -7.48 -23.91
C ALA A 100 -9.87 -8.22 -23.77
N HIS A 101 -9.91 -9.51 -23.42
CA HIS A 101 -8.76 -10.27 -22.90
C HIS A 101 -7.57 -10.44 -23.86
N GLN A 102 -7.75 -10.16 -25.16
CA GLN A 102 -6.64 -10.10 -26.13
C GLN A 102 -5.85 -8.78 -26.05
N HIS A 103 -6.38 -7.78 -25.35
CA HIS A 103 -5.76 -6.49 -25.14
C HIS A 103 -4.87 -6.53 -23.89
N VAL A 104 -3.56 -6.42 -24.09
CA VAL A 104 -2.54 -6.43 -23.03
C VAL A 104 -2.26 -5.01 -22.58
N LEU A 105 -2.52 -4.72 -21.30
CA LEU A 105 -2.26 -3.42 -20.66
C LEU A 105 -0.81 -3.31 -20.18
N ALA A 106 -0.24 -4.41 -19.69
CA ALA A 106 1.12 -4.44 -19.18
C ALA A 106 1.76 -5.82 -19.25
N ASP A 107 3.08 -5.84 -19.38
CA ASP A 107 3.91 -7.00 -19.06
C ASP A 107 4.53 -6.76 -17.67
N PHE A 108 4.33 -7.69 -16.74
CA PHE A 108 4.90 -7.58 -15.40
C PHE A 108 5.97 -8.64 -15.16
N HIS A 109 7.04 -8.25 -14.49
CA HIS A 109 8.11 -9.16 -14.11
C HIS A 109 7.69 -10.02 -12.92
N LYS A 110 7.89 -11.33 -13.04
CA LYS A 110 7.61 -12.29 -11.97
C LYS A 110 8.84 -12.45 -11.07
N ALA A 111 8.61 -12.39 -9.77
CA ALA A 111 9.62 -12.65 -8.75
C ALA A 111 10.07 -14.11 -8.79
N LYS A 112 11.33 -14.32 -8.43
CA LYS A 112 11.95 -15.62 -8.14
C LYS A 112 12.27 -15.70 -6.66
N ARG A 113 12.63 -16.89 -6.14
CA ARG A 113 12.95 -17.09 -4.72
C ARG A 113 13.94 -16.07 -4.16
N GLU A 114 15.04 -15.83 -4.87
CA GLU A 114 16.07 -14.85 -4.51
C GLU A 114 15.53 -13.44 -4.29
N HIS A 115 14.51 -13.03 -5.06
CA HIS A 115 13.88 -11.72 -4.93
C HIS A 115 13.05 -11.62 -3.66
N VAL A 116 12.43 -12.72 -3.20
CA VAL A 116 11.69 -12.73 -1.93
C VAL A 116 12.66 -12.50 -0.77
N THR A 117 13.81 -13.20 -0.78
CA THR A 117 14.87 -12.99 0.22
C THR A 117 15.41 -11.56 0.18
N GLN A 118 15.72 -11.02 -1.01
CA GLN A 118 16.16 -9.63 -1.17
C GLN A 118 15.13 -8.62 -0.63
N ALA A 119 13.84 -8.89 -0.83
CA ALA A 119 12.77 -8.04 -0.32
C ALA A 119 12.66 -8.09 1.21
N ILE A 120 12.85 -9.27 1.81
CA ILE A 120 12.91 -9.42 3.28
C ILE A 120 14.11 -8.67 3.84
N ASP A 121 15.29 -8.77 3.22
CA ASP A 121 16.49 -8.03 3.62
C ASP A 121 16.29 -6.52 3.51
N ALA A 122 15.63 -6.05 2.43
CA ALA A 122 15.31 -4.65 2.24
C ALA A 122 14.31 -4.14 3.28
N ALA A 123 13.28 -4.94 3.60
CA ALA A 123 12.30 -4.65 4.63
C ALA A 123 12.95 -4.56 6.02
N ALA A 124 13.88 -5.48 6.34
CA ALA A 124 14.61 -5.46 7.61
C ALA A 124 15.50 -4.21 7.74
N LYS A 125 16.18 -3.81 6.67
CA LYS A 125 17.01 -2.58 6.64
C LYS A 125 16.15 -1.32 6.84
N ALA A 126 15.02 -1.23 6.15
CA ALA A 126 14.11 -0.08 6.26
C ALA A 126 13.40 -0.03 7.62
N HIS A 127 13.12 -1.18 8.25
CA HIS A 127 12.37 -1.26 9.51
C HIS A 127 13.01 -0.45 10.63
N ARG A 128 14.35 -0.52 10.77
CA ARG A 128 15.06 0.17 11.85
C ARG A 128 14.81 1.68 11.85
N GLU A 129 14.83 2.29 10.67
CA GLU A 129 14.60 3.74 10.53
C GLU A 129 13.12 4.06 10.58
N TRP A 130 12.29 3.33 9.84
CA TRP A 130 10.85 3.58 9.73
C TRP A 130 10.11 3.44 11.07
N ALA A 131 10.47 2.43 11.87
CA ALA A 131 9.93 2.24 13.21
C ALA A 131 10.34 3.37 14.18
N ALA A 132 11.48 4.02 13.92
CA ALA A 132 12.02 5.11 14.75
C ALA A 132 11.46 6.50 14.39
N TRP A 133 10.80 6.65 13.24
CA TRP A 133 10.07 7.88 12.92
C TRP A 133 8.99 8.15 13.97
N SER A 134 8.66 9.43 14.17
CA SER A 134 7.43 9.77 14.91
C SER A 134 6.23 9.19 14.16
N TRP A 135 5.19 8.78 14.90
CA TRP A 135 4.02 8.18 14.24
C TRP A 135 3.31 9.21 13.35
N GLU A 136 3.41 10.49 13.67
CA GLU A 136 2.87 11.60 12.86
C GLU A 136 3.59 11.75 11.53
N ASP A 137 4.92 11.59 11.51
CA ASP A 137 5.68 11.65 10.26
C ASP A 137 5.36 10.44 9.37
N ARG A 138 5.11 9.26 9.98
CA ARG A 138 4.54 8.12 9.24
C ARG A 138 3.15 8.43 8.69
N ALA A 139 2.28 9.00 9.53
CA ALA A 139 0.91 9.37 9.14
C ALA A 139 0.89 10.38 7.98
N ALA A 140 1.82 11.34 7.95
CA ALA A 140 1.93 12.34 6.90
C ALA A 140 2.10 11.73 5.50
N VAL A 141 2.81 10.59 5.37
CA VAL A 141 2.96 9.87 4.10
C VAL A 141 1.59 9.41 3.57
N PHE A 142 0.77 8.78 4.42
CA PHE A 142 -0.53 8.23 4.01
C PHE A 142 -1.58 9.33 3.81
N LEU A 143 -1.55 10.40 4.61
CA LEU A 143 -2.37 11.58 4.38
C LEU A 143 -2.02 12.25 3.03
N ARG A 144 -0.72 12.37 2.70
CA ARG A 144 -0.30 12.89 1.41
C ARG A 144 -0.70 11.98 0.25
N ALA A 145 -0.63 10.66 0.43
CA ALA A 145 -1.11 9.70 -0.57
C ALA A 145 -2.62 9.87 -0.83
N ALA A 146 -3.41 10.08 0.23
CA ALA A 146 -4.84 10.37 0.14
C ALA A 146 -5.13 11.66 -0.64
N GLU A 147 -4.38 12.74 -0.39
CA GLU A 147 -4.53 14.00 -1.14
C GLU A 147 -4.12 13.87 -2.60
N LEU A 148 -3.00 13.20 -2.90
CA LEU A 148 -2.59 12.91 -4.27
C LEU A 148 -3.67 12.13 -5.02
N LEU A 149 -4.25 11.11 -4.37
CA LEU A 149 -5.32 10.31 -4.95
C LEU A 149 -6.63 11.10 -5.12
N SER A 150 -7.02 11.93 -4.15
CA SER A 150 -8.24 12.74 -4.25
C SER A 150 -8.16 13.76 -5.39
N MET A 151 -7.00 14.41 -5.54
CA MET A 151 -6.83 15.56 -6.41
C MET A 151 -6.31 15.20 -7.81
N THR A 152 -5.11 14.61 -7.91
CA THR A 152 -4.34 14.55 -9.17
C THR A 152 -4.19 13.15 -9.76
N ARG A 153 -4.35 12.11 -8.93
CA ARG A 153 -4.17 10.70 -9.33
C ARG A 153 -5.46 9.90 -9.44
N ARG A 154 -6.61 10.50 -9.09
CA ARG A 154 -7.94 9.86 -9.12
C ARG A 154 -8.28 9.21 -10.46
N SER A 155 -8.14 9.95 -11.56
CA SER A 155 -8.48 9.44 -12.90
C SER A 155 -7.55 8.31 -13.32
N THR A 156 -6.27 8.37 -12.94
CA THR A 156 -5.29 7.30 -13.20
C THR A 156 -5.65 6.03 -12.48
N LEU A 157 -5.92 6.09 -11.17
CA LEU A 157 -6.20 4.87 -10.41
C LEU A 157 -7.58 4.28 -10.73
N ASN A 158 -8.58 5.13 -10.98
CA ASN A 158 -9.88 4.67 -11.48
C ASN A 158 -9.75 4.03 -12.87
N ALA A 159 -9.00 4.63 -13.81
CA ALA A 159 -8.79 4.03 -15.13
C ALA A 159 -8.03 2.69 -15.06
N ALA A 160 -6.97 2.62 -14.25
CA ALA A 160 -6.22 1.37 -14.01
C ALA A 160 -7.14 0.26 -13.48
N THR A 161 -8.02 0.60 -12.54
CA THR A 161 -8.99 -0.32 -11.93
C THR A 161 -10.08 -0.75 -12.92
N MET A 162 -10.63 0.20 -13.71
CA MET A 162 -11.62 -0.12 -14.74
C MET A 162 -11.05 -1.04 -15.81
N LEU A 163 -9.86 -0.73 -16.34
CA LEU A 163 -9.25 -1.51 -17.41
C LEU A 163 -8.76 -2.87 -16.92
N GLY A 164 -8.00 -2.90 -15.82
CA GLY A 164 -7.38 -4.13 -15.30
C GLY A 164 -8.34 -5.06 -14.58
N GLN A 165 -9.37 -4.53 -13.91
CA GLN A 165 -10.31 -5.34 -13.12
C GLN A 165 -11.74 -5.33 -13.70
N SER A 166 -11.98 -4.66 -14.82
CA SER A 166 -13.28 -4.60 -15.50
C SER A 166 -14.41 -4.01 -14.64
N LYS A 167 -14.08 -2.98 -13.86
CA LYS A 167 -15.07 -2.19 -13.11
C LYS A 167 -15.72 -1.13 -13.99
N THR A 168 -16.97 -0.79 -13.69
CA THR A 168 -17.60 0.42 -14.23
C THR A 168 -17.00 1.66 -13.55
N ALA A 169 -17.23 2.85 -14.10
CA ALA A 169 -16.75 4.10 -13.50
C ALA A 169 -17.22 4.27 -12.05
N PHE A 170 -18.49 3.95 -11.76
CA PHE A 170 -19.02 3.99 -10.40
C PHE A 170 -18.35 2.96 -9.49
N GLN A 171 -18.17 1.71 -9.93
CA GLN A 171 -17.53 0.67 -9.11
C GLN A 171 -16.05 0.95 -8.85
N ALA A 172 -15.33 1.58 -9.79
CA ALA A 172 -13.96 2.03 -9.56
C ALA A 172 -13.93 3.23 -8.60
N GLU A 173 -14.83 4.20 -8.76
CA GLU A 173 -14.86 5.40 -7.93
C GLU A 173 -15.08 5.11 -6.45
N ILE A 174 -16.03 4.22 -6.12
CA ILE A 174 -16.30 3.88 -4.71
C ILE A 174 -15.20 3.04 -4.09
N ASP A 175 -14.40 2.33 -4.88
CA ASP A 175 -13.30 1.46 -4.45
C ASP A 175 -11.96 2.18 -4.53
N SER A 176 -11.40 2.30 -5.73
CA SER A 176 -10.03 2.75 -5.95
C SER A 176 -9.78 4.22 -5.63
N ALA A 177 -10.84 5.02 -5.53
CA ALA A 177 -10.75 6.38 -5.02
C ALA A 177 -11.29 6.46 -3.59
N CYS A 178 -12.61 6.41 -3.42
CA CYS A 178 -13.23 6.79 -2.14
C CYS A 178 -12.80 5.88 -0.99
N GLU A 179 -12.98 4.56 -1.12
CA GLU A 179 -12.62 3.61 -0.06
C GLU A 179 -11.11 3.60 0.24
N LEU A 180 -10.24 3.73 -0.76
CA LEU A 180 -8.79 3.80 -0.52
C LEU A 180 -8.36 5.11 0.17
N ILE A 181 -8.92 6.24 -0.26
CA ILE A 181 -8.70 7.55 0.40
C ILE A 181 -9.19 7.49 1.85
N ASP A 182 -10.37 6.89 2.06
CA ASP A 182 -10.95 6.72 3.39
C ASP A 182 -10.07 5.81 4.25
N PHE A 183 -9.58 4.67 3.76
CA PHE A 183 -8.65 3.84 4.51
C PHE A 183 -7.44 4.64 4.98
N TRP A 184 -6.80 5.42 4.12
CA TRP A 184 -5.62 6.19 4.51
C TRP A 184 -5.93 7.30 5.51
N ARG A 185 -7.06 8.00 5.37
CA ARG A 185 -7.45 9.06 6.33
C ARG A 185 -7.95 8.50 7.65
N PHE A 186 -8.85 7.52 7.62
CA PHE A 186 -9.45 6.93 8.81
C PHE A 186 -8.45 6.09 9.59
N ASN A 187 -7.58 5.29 8.96
CA ASN A 187 -6.54 4.55 9.68
C ASN A 187 -5.60 5.48 10.45
N VAL A 188 -5.29 6.66 9.89
CA VAL A 188 -4.51 7.70 10.59
C VAL A 188 -5.30 8.27 11.78
N GLY A 189 -6.60 8.52 11.61
CA GLY A 189 -7.49 8.89 12.71
C GLY A 189 -7.53 7.84 13.83
N PHE A 190 -7.69 6.56 13.48
CA PHE A 190 -7.68 5.44 14.43
C PHE A 190 -6.33 5.26 15.11
N ALA A 191 -5.21 5.44 14.40
CA ALA A 191 -3.89 5.40 15.01
C ALA A 191 -3.73 6.50 16.08
N GLN A 192 -4.22 7.72 15.81
CA GLN A 192 -4.23 8.79 16.81
C GLN A 192 -5.08 8.43 18.04
N GLU A 193 -6.28 7.87 17.84
CA GLU A 193 -7.13 7.42 18.94
C GLU A 193 -6.44 6.35 19.78
N LEU A 194 -5.82 5.37 19.12
CA LEU A 194 -5.07 4.30 19.76
C LEU A 194 -3.88 4.83 20.58
N TYR A 195 -3.04 5.71 20.02
CA TYR A 195 -1.88 6.24 20.75
C TYR A 195 -2.27 7.16 21.92
N ARG A 196 -3.51 7.67 21.98
CA ARG A 196 -4.03 8.43 23.12
C ARG A 196 -4.43 7.54 24.30
N GLU A 197 -4.67 6.25 24.08
CA GLU A 197 -4.97 5.31 25.15
C GLU A 197 -3.73 5.12 26.04
N GLN A 198 -3.84 5.48 27.32
CA GLN A 198 -2.75 5.41 28.30
C GLN A 198 -3.27 4.90 29.64
N PRO A 199 -2.44 4.18 30.43
CA PRO A 199 -2.86 3.62 31.71
C PRO A 199 -2.99 4.69 32.80
N LEU A 200 -3.79 4.39 33.83
CA LEU A 200 -3.80 5.17 35.06
C LEU A 200 -2.43 5.12 35.75
N SER A 201 -2.05 6.23 36.39
CA SER A 201 -0.84 6.35 37.19
C SER A 201 -1.20 6.46 38.68
N PRO A 202 -0.97 5.40 39.49
CA PRO A 202 -1.15 5.46 40.95
C PRO A 202 -0.20 6.47 41.61
N ALA A 203 -0.49 6.85 42.86
CA ALA A 203 0.38 7.75 43.62
C ALA A 203 1.82 7.23 43.71
N GLY A 204 2.79 8.08 43.34
CA GLY A 204 4.22 7.74 43.34
C GLY A 204 4.71 7.01 42.07
N PHE A 205 3.83 6.72 41.11
CA PHE A 205 4.17 6.07 39.85
C PHE A 205 3.74 6.93 38.66
N TRP A 206 4.44 6.79 37.53
CA TRP A 206 4.02 7.34 36.25
C TRP A 206 4.09 6.23 35.20
N ASN A 207 2.93 5.75 34.80
CA ASN A 207 2.80 4.66 33.83
C ASN A 207 2.57 5.25 32.43
N THR A 208 3.20 4.62 31.43
CA THR A 208 2.99 4.91 30.01
C THR A 208 2.88 3.62 29.23
N MET A 209 2.21 3.65 28.09
CA MET A 209 2.12 2.54 27.14
C MET A 209 2.75 2.94 25.81
N ASP A 210 3.70 2.11 25.36
CA ASP A 210 4.33 2.23 24.04
C ASP A 210 3.77 1.18 23.08
N TYR A 211 3.15 1.65 22.01
CA TYR A 211 2.56 0.84 20.94
C TYR A 211 3.61 0.52 19.87
N ARG A 212 4.47 -0.46 20.18
CA ARG A 212 5.58 -0.87 19.31
C ARG A 212 5.08 -1.55 18.02
N PRO A 213 5.78 -1.36 16.88
CA PRO A 213 5.60 -2.21 15.70
C PRO A 213 5.98 -3.67 16.00
N LEU A 214 5.61 -4.57 15.10
CA LEU A 214 6.03 -5.97 15.17
C LEU A 214 7.51 -6.10 14.78
N GLU A 215 8.22 -7.02 15.44
CA GLU A 215 9.58 -7.38 15.03
C GLU A 215 9.54 -8.38 13.88
N GLY A 216 10.11 -8.00 12.73
CA GLY A 216 10.13 -8.79 11.50
C GLY A 216 9.41 -8.05 10.37
N PHE A 217 8.88 -8.80 9.39
CA PHE A 217 8.11 -8.23 8.28
C PHE A 217 6.67 -8.75 8.29
N VAL A 218 5.76 -7.92 7.73
CA VAL A 218 4.39 -8.33 7.43
C VAL A 218 4.31 -8.78 5.97
N TYR A 219 3.73 -9.96 5.73
CA TYR A 219 3.43 -10.44 4.39
C TYR A 219 2.00 -10.07 3.99
N ALA A 220 1.85 -9.12 3.06
CA ALA A 220 0.56 -8.67 2.55
C ALA A 220 0.22 -9.37 1.23
N VAL A 221 -0.92 -10.06 1.19
CA VAL A 221 -1.41 -10.78 0.00
C VAL A 221 -2.80 -10.28 -0.34
N THR A 222 -2.91 -9.57 -1.46
CA THR A 222 -4.12 -8.81 -1.79
C THR A 222 -4.94 -9.43 -2.92
N PRO A 223 -6.27 -9.31 -2.88
CA PRO A 223 -7.18 -9.92 -3.84
C PRO A 223 -7.29 -9.05 -5.10
N PHE A 224 -8.02 -9.55 -6.11
CA PHE A 224 -8.24 -8.82 -7.36
C PHE A 224 -9.41 -7.83 -7.32
N ASN A 225 -10.34 -8.03 -6.39
CA ASN A 225 -11.68 -7.47 -6.50
C ASN A 225 -11.79 -6.03 -5.98
N PHE A 226 -10.87 -5.57 -5.14
CA PHE A 226 -10.82 -4.19 -4.64
C PHE A 226 -9.39 -3.66 -4.66
N THR A 227 -9.20 -2.55 -5.36
CA THR A 227 -7.96 -1.79 -5.35
C THR A 227 -7.71 -1.19 -3.96
N ALA A 228 -8.77 -0.78 -3.26
CA ALA A 228 -8.70 -0.25 -1.90
C ALA A 228 -8.13 -1.26 -0.92
N ILE A 229 -8.60 -2.52 -0.96
CA ILE A 229 -8.02 -3.61 -0.17
C ILE A 229 -6.55 -3.81 -0.57
N GLY A 230 -6.26 -3.78 -1.87
CA GLY A 230 -4.90 -3.80 -2.42
C GLY A 230 -3.95 -2.78 -1.81
N GLY A 231 -4.41 -1.54 -1.61
CA GLY A 231 -3.65 -0.48 -0.97
C GLY A 231 -3.65 -0.58 0.56
N ASN A 232 -4.75 -0.98 1.18
CA ASN A 232 -4.91 -0.99 2.64
C ASN A 232 -4.10 -2.10 3.33
N LEU A 233 -4.14 -3.34 2.82
CA LEU A 233 -3.44 -4.45 3.49
C LEU A 233 -1.94 -4.19 3.72
N PRO A 234 -1.19 -3.62 2.76
CA PRO A 234 0.21 -3.27 3.00
C PRO A 234 0.41 -1.93 3.72
N THR A 235 -0.50 -0.95 3.59
CA THR A 235 -0.29 0.39 4.18
C THR A 235 -0.73 0.49 5.64
N ALA A 236 -1.77 -0.24 6.07
CA ALA A 236 -2.21 -0.26 7.47
C ALA A 236 -1.11 -0.74 8.44
N PRO A 237 -0.42 -1.89 8.23
CA PRO A 237 0.72 -2.25 9.06
C PRO A 237 1.89 -1.28 8.89
N ALA A 238 2.13 -0.74 7.68
CA ALA A 238 3.20 0.23 7.47
C ALA A 238 3.00 1.52 8.29
N LEU A 239 1.76 2.03 8.40
CA LEU A 239 1.41 3.16 9.27
C LEU A 239 1.82 2.92 10.73
N MET A 240 1.64 1.69 11.21
CA MET A 240 2.00 1.29 12.58
C MET A 240 3.51 1.01 12.76
N GLY A 241 4.35 1.35 11.78
CA GLY A 241 5.82 1.23 11.86
C GLY A 241 6.39 -0.08 11.33
N ASN A 242 5.56 -0.98 10.79
CA ASN A 242 6.04 -2.24 10.21
C ASN A 242 6.60 -2.03 8.79
N THR A 243 7.38 -2.99 8.29
CA THR A 243 7.72 -3.09 6.87
C THR A 243 7.06 -4.32 6.24
N VAL A 244 6.85 -4.26 4.93
CA VAL A 244 5.91 -5.13 4.24
C VAL A 244 6.48 -5.72 2.97
N ILE A 245 6.21 -7.00 2.76
CA ILE A 245 6.35 -7.67 1.48
C ILE A 245 4.95 -7.78 0.87
N TRP A 246 4.69 -7.06 -0.22
CA TRP A 246 3.38 -7.00 -0.85
C TRP A 246 3.35 -7.82 -2.14
N LYS A 247 2.51 -8.87 -2.14
CA LYS A 247 2.23 -9.72 -3.31
C LYS A 247 0.81 -9.42 -3.83
N PRO A 248 0.66 -8.61 -4.91
CA PRO A 248 -0.64 -8.29 -5.47
C PRO A 248 -1.22 -9.40 -6.35
N ALA A 249 -2.55 -9.48 -6.47
CA ALA A 249 -3.19 -10.32 -7.46
C ALA A 249 -2.78 -9.92 -8.89
N ALA A 250 -2.48 -10.91 -9.74
CA ALA A 250 -2.07 -10.68 -11.13
C ALA A 250 -3.13 -9.91 -11.94
N THR A 251 -4.42 -10.13 -11.66
CA THR A 251 -5.56 -9.47 -12.30
C THR A 251 -5.87 -8.09 -11.73
N ALA A 252 -5.13 -7.60 -10.73
CA ALA A 252 -5.19 -6.22 -10.24
C ALA A 252 -3.82 -5.53 -10.36
N MET A 253 -2.94 -6.02 -11.25
CA MET A 253 -1.56 -5.55 -11.34
C MET A 253 -1.45 -4.06 -11.70
N MET A 254 -2.30 -3.58 -12.62
CA MET A 254 -2.31 -2.18 -13.05
C MET A 254 -2.59 -1.24 -11.88
N SER A 255 -3.67 -1.49 -11.14
CA SER A 255 -4.06 -0.64 -10.01
C SER A 255 -3.08 -0.77 -8.85
N ALA A 256 -2.55 -1.96 -8.59
CA ALA A 256 -1.50 -2.17 -7.59
C ALA A 256 -0.23 -1.38 -7.90
N TRP A 257 0.23 -1.40 -9.16
CA TRP A 257 1.39 -0.62 -9.60
C TRP A 257 1.20 0.88 -9.42
N TYR A 258 0.08 1.44 -9.88
CA TYR A 258 -0.19 2.87 -9.71
C TYR A 258 -0.41 3.26 -8.26
N THR A 259 -0.95 2.37 -7.41
CA THR A 259 -1.03 2.58 -5.96
C THR A 259 0.38 2.70 -5.35
N LEU A 260 1.30 1.80 -5.71
CA LEU A 260 2.70 1.90 -5.28
C LEU A 260 3.33 3.23 -5.71
N LYS A 261 3.12 3.65 -6.96
CA LYS A 261 3.65 4.94 -7.45
C LYS A 261 3.09 6.16 -6.71
N ILE A 262 1.82 6.12 -6.32
CA ILE A 262 1.23 7.17 -5.47
C ILE A 262 1.92 7.20 -4.10
N LEU A 263 2.20 6.03 -3.51
CA LEU A 263 2.89 5.94 -2.22
C LEU A 263 4.34 6.43 -2.31
N GLU A 264 5.07 6.08 -3.37
CA GLU A 264 6.42 6.60 -3.65
C GLU A 264 6.40 8.14 -3.80
N GLU A 265 5.44 8.67 -4.58
CA GLU A 265 5.26 10.13 -4.75
C GLU A 265 4.86 10.84 -3.45
N ALA A 266 4.14 10.15 -2.56
CA ALA A 266 3.81 10.64 -1.23
C ALA A 266 4.99 10.66 -0.25
N GLY A 267 6.12 10.03 -0.61
CA GLY A 267 7.33 9.98 0.20
C GLY A 267 7.46 8.72 1.06
N LEU A 268 6.79 7.61 0.70
CA LEU A 268 7.02 6.33 1.35
C LEU A 268 8.50 5.92 1.19
N PRO A 269 9.24 5.67 2.29
CA PRO A 269 10.66 5.35 2.18
C PRO A 269 10.93 4.03 1.43
N PRO A 270 12.04 3.96 0.67
CA PRO A 270 12.47 2.73 0.02
C PRO A 270 12.53 1.53 0.96
N GLY A 271 11.87 0.44 0.59
CA GLY A 271 11.90 -0.82 1.35
C GLY A 271 10.86 -0.93 2.47
N VAL A 272 10.09 0.12 2.77
CA VAL A 272 8.96 0.01 3.70
C VAL A 272 7.86 -0.89 3.14
N ILE A 273 7.55 -0.75 1.85
CA ILE A 273 6.73 -1.71 1.10
C ILE A 273 7.56 -2.20 -0.08
N ASN A 274 7.70 -3.52 -0.20
CA ASN A 274 8.41 -4.17 -1.31
C ASN A 274 7.39 -4.90 -2.19
N PHE A 275 7.35 -4.55 -3.47
CA PHE A 275 6.34 -4.99 -4.43
C PHE A 275 6.82 -6.20 -5.22
N LEU A 276 6.18 -7.36 -5.00
CA LEU A 276 6.56 -8.65 -5.59
C LEU A 276 5.41 -9.31 -6.38
N PRO A 277 5.16 -8.88 -7.62
CA PRO A 277 4.42 -9.66 -8.59
C PRO A 277 5.07 -11.04 -8.83
N GLY A 278 4.29 -12.08 -9.08
CA GLY A 278 4.83 -13.40 -9.38
C GLY A 278 3.95 -14.56 -8.91
N ASP A 279 4.52 -15.76 -8.97
CA ASP A 279 3.87 -17.00 -8.55
C ASP A 279 3.48 -16.92 -7.05
N PRO A 280 2.17 -16.95 -6.73
CA PRO A 280 1.72 -16.89 -5.34
C PRO A 280 2.24 -18.05 -4.49
N ALA A 281 2.38 -19.26 -5.04
CA ALA A 281 2.79 -20.43 -4.28
C ALA A 281 4.26 -20.30 -3.84
N MET A 282 5.16 -20.03 -4.79
CA MET A 282 6.58 -19.84 -4.51
C MET A 282 6.84 -18.66 -3.56
N ILE A 283 6.21 -17.50 -3.78
CA ILE A 283 6.43 -16.35 -2.90
C ILE A 283 5.94 -16.65 -1.48
N SER A 284 4.76 -17.26 -1.34
CA SER A 284 4.21 -17.62 -0.03
C SER A 284 5.06 -18.66 0.68
N GLU A 285 5.57 -19.67 -0.04
CA GLU A 285 6.44 -20.68 0.56
C GLU A 285 7.68 -20.06 1.22
N VAL A 286 8.36 -19.15 0.52
CA VAL A 286 9.56 -18.47 1.03
C VAL A 286 9.20 -17.53 2.18
N ALA A 287 8.18 -16.68 2.01
CA ALA A 287 7.80 -15.68 3.01
C ALA A 287 7.26 -16.33 4.29
N LEU A 288 6.38 -17.33 4.16
CA LEU A 288 5.75 -18.00 5.31
C LEU A 288 6.75 -18.87 6.08
N SER A 289 7.83 -19.34 5.46
CA SER A 289 8.82 -20.19 6.14
C SER A 289 9.99 -19.39 6.73
N HIS A 290 9.98 -18.05 6.62
CA HIS A 290 11.07 -17.22 7.09
C HIS A 290 11.02 -16.98 8.60
N HIS A 291 12.17 -17.07 9.28
CA HIS A 291 12.31 -16.87 10.73
C HIS A 291 11.72 -15.53 11.22
N ASP A 292 11.90 -14.47 10.43
CA ASP A 292 11.45 -13.11 10.78
C ASP A 292 10.04 -12.76 10.23
N LEU A 293 9.20 -13.75 9.89
CA LEU A 293 7.79 -13.49 9.60
C LEU A 293 7.08 -12.99 10.87
N ALA A 294 6.63 -11.74 10.87
CA ALA A 294 5.93 -11.15 12.02
C ALA A 294 4.40 -11.27 11.90
N GLY A 295 3.88 -11.35 10.68
CA GLY A 295 2.47 -11.56 10.44
C GLY A 295 2.10 -11.63 8.97
N VAL A 296 0.85 -12.03 8.73
CA VAL A 296 0.21 -12.07 7.43
C VAL A 296 -0.99 -11.14 7.47
N HIS A 297 -1.14 -10.32 6.43
CA HIS A 297 -2.35 -9.56 6.18
C HIS A 297 -2.94 -10.00 4.83
N PHE A 298 -4.04 -10.76 4.89
CA PHE A 298 -4.55 -11.50 3.75
C PHE A 298 -6.01 -11.17 3.46
N THR A 299 -6.35 -11.04 2.17
CA THR A 299 -7.74 -11.21 1.75
C THR A 299 -7.78 -12.12 0.52
N GLY A 300 -8.66 -13.12 0.55
CA GLY A 300 -8.78 -14.09 -0.54
C GLY A 300 -9.66 -15.28 -0.20
N SER A 301 -9.34 -16.46 -0.73
CA SER A 301 -10.14 -17.66 -0.50
C SER A 301 -9.87 -18.31 0.85
N THR A 302 -10.90 -18.92 1.44
CA THR A 302 -10.79 -19.69 2.68
C THR A 302 -9.78 -20.83 2.58
N ALA A 303 -9.68 -21.47 1.42
CA ALA A 303 -8.72 -22.55 1.20
C ALA A 303 -7.26 -22.06 1.30
N VAL A 304 -6.94 -20.91 0.70
CA VAL A 304 -5.60 -20.32 0.77
C VAL A 304 -5.30 -19.85 2.20
N PHE A 305 -6.26 -19.19 2.86
CA PHE A 305 -6.07 -18.73 4.24
C PHE A 305 -5.85 -19.88 5.22
N ASN A 306 -6.61 -20.97 5.10
CA ASN A 306 -6.41 -22.18 5.88
C ASN A 306 -5.04 -22.83 5.62
N ASN A 307 -4.55 -22.77 4.39
CA ASN A 307 -3.20 -23.25 4.07
C ASN A 307 -2.13 -22.38 4.76
N MET A 308 -2.27 -21.06 4.73
CA MET A 308 -1.37 -20.15 5.45
C MET A 308 -1.34 -20.45 6.96
N TRP A 309 -2.51 -20.66 7.58
CA TRP A 309 -2.63 -21.08 8.97
C TRP A 309 -1.89 -22.40 9.25
N LYS A 310 -2.05 -23.41 8.39
CA LYS A 310 -1.36 -24.70 8.54
C LYS A 310 0.14 -24.56 8.41
N THR A 311 0.63 -23.82 7.42
CA THR A 311 2.07 -23.58 7.22
C THR A 311 2.68 -22.88 8.43
N ILE A 312 2.02 -21.82 8.92
CA ILE A 312 2.50 -21.08 10.10
C ILE A 312 2.45 -21.97 11.35
N GLY A 313 1.37 -22.70 11.57
CA GLY A 313 1.27 -23.63 12.70
C GLY A 313 2.35 -24.73 12.67
N GLY A 314 2.65 -25.26 11.49
CA GLY A 314 3.70 -26.28 11.30
C GLY A 314 5.12 -25.75 11.52
N ASN A 315 5.35 -24.45 11.27
CA ASN A 315 6.65 -23.81 11.38
C ASN A 315 6.83 -23.02 12.69
N MET A 316 5.92 -23.15 13.66
CA MET A 316 5.86 -22.27 14.84
C MET A 316 7.18 -22.16 15.60
N ALA A 317 7.91 -23.26 15.72
CA ALA A 317 9.20 -23.31 16.42
C ALA A 317 10.35 -22.56 15.71
N SER A 318 10.18 -22.22 14.43
CA SER A 318 11.21 -21.52 13.64
C SER A 318 11.08 -20.00 13.64
N TYR A 319 9.98 -19.44 14.15
CA TYR A 319 9.79 -18.00 14.13
C TYR A 319 10.40 -17.32 15.34
N ARG A 320 10.94 -16.11 15.13
CA ARG A 320 11.39 -15.21 16.21
C ARG A 320 10.28 -14.89 17.19
N SER A 321 9.11 -14.58 16.63
CA SER A 321 7.91 -14.11 17.32
C SER A 321 6.71 -14.85 16.76
N TYR A 322 5.65 -15.01 17.55
CA TYR A 322 4.43 -15.67 17.09
C TYR A 322 3.78 -14.85 15.96
N PRO A 323 3.72 -15.36 14.70
CA PRO A 323 3.21 -14.56 13.60
C PRO A 323 1.72 -14.25 13.78
N ARG A 324 1.34 -12.98 13.60
CA ARG A 324 -0.08 -12.57 13.63
C ARG A 324 -0.74 -12.88 12.30
N ILE A 325 -1.80 -13.67 12.32
CA ILE A 325 -2.54 -14.03 11.10
C ILE A 325 -3.84 -13.22 11.07
N VAL A 326 -3.85 -12.17 10.25
CA VAL A 326 -5.01 -11.29 10.07
C VAL A 326 -5.50 -11.44 8.64
N GLY A 327 -6.80 -11.67 8.47
CA GLY A 327 -7.34 -11.69 7.13
C GLY A 327 -8.83 -11.89 7.05
N GLU A 328 -9.32 -11.67 5.84
CA GLU A 328 -10.71 -11.84 5.47
C GLU A 328 -10.84 -12.87 4.34
N THR A 329 -11.95 -13.60 4.36
CA THR A 329 -12.31 -14.53 3.29
C THR A 329 -13.65 -14.15 2.68
N GLY A 330 -13.92 -14.63 1.47
CA GLY A 330 -15.21 -14.37 0.82
C GLY A 330 -16.41 -15.01 1.55
N GLY A 331 -17.60 -14.49 1.23
CA GLY A 331 -18.88 -15.01 1.70
C GLY A 331 -19.92 -15.07 0.56
N LYS A 332 -21.15 -15.45 0.93
CA LYS A 332 -22.32 -15.45 0.03
C LYS A 332 -23.54 -14.92 0.77
N ASP A 333 -23.80 -13.64 0.54
CA ASP A 333 -24.79 -12.87 1.28
C ASP A 333 -26.20 -13.20 0.81
N PHE A 334 -27.19 -12.82 1.61
CA PHE A 334 -28.60 -13.02 1.32
C PHE A 334 -29.41 -11.75 1.50
N ILE A 335 -30.51 -11.65 0.75
CA ILE A 335 -31.58 -10.68 0.95
C ILE A 335 -32.81 -11.44 1.43
N LEU A 336 -33.38 -11.05 2.58
CA LEU A 336 -34.62 -11.60 3.11
C LEU A 336 -35.68 -10.50 3.12
N ALA A 337 -36.74 -10.69 2.34
CA ALA A 337 -37.86 -9.76 2.29
C ALA A 337 -38.99 -10.21 3.24
N HIS A 338 -39.50 -9.29 4.04
CA HIS A 338 -40.80 -9.45 4.71
C HIS A 338 -41.94 -9.07 3.76
N ALA A 339 -43.16 -9.54 4.00
CA ALA A 339 -44.32 -9.23 3.15
C ALA A 339 -44.68 -7.72 3.11
N SER A 340 -44.13 -6.93 4.04
CA SER A 340 -44.28 -5.47 4.08
C SER A 340 -43.13 -4.71 3.40
N ALA A 341 -42.20 -5.39 2.74
CA ALA A 341 -41.09 -4.74 2.07
C ALA A 341 -41.58 -3.91 0.88
N ASP A 342 -40.97 -2.75 0.64
CA ASP A 342 -41.19 -1.96 -0.58
C ASP A 342 -40.67 -2.75 -1.79
N PRO A 343 -41.55 -3.15 -2.74
CA PRO A 343 -41.15 -3.91 -3.92
C PRO A 343 -40.10 -3.20 -4.78
N ALA A 344 -40.19 -1.87 -4.92
CA ALA A 344 -39.28 -1.11 -5.77
C ALA A 344 -37.87 -1.05 -5.14
N ALA A 345 -37.78 -0.73 -3.85
CA ALA A 345 -36.52 -0.74 -3.12
C ALA A 345 -35.87 -2.14 -3.10
N LEU A 346 -36.69 -3.19 -2.91
CA LEU A 346 -36.24 -4.57 -2.93
C LEU A 346 -35.67 -4.96 -4.30
N ALA A 347 -36.35 -4.63 -5.40
CA ALA A 347 -35.85 -4.89 -6.75
C ALA A 347 -34.50 -4.22 -7.01
N VAL A 348 -34.34 -2.95 -6.60
CA VAL A 348 -33.06 -2.22 -6.72
C VAL A 348 -31.97 -2.90 -5.88
N ALA A 349 -32.28 -3.29 -4.64
CA ALA A 349 -31.32 -3.97 -3.76
C ALA A 349 -30.87 -5.32 -4.34
N ILE A 350 -31.79 -6.12 -4.90
CA ILE A 350 -31.47 -7.38 -5.57
C ILE A 350 -30.56 -7.14 -6.77
N VAL A 351 -30.93 -6.19 -7.65
CA VAL A 351 -30.17 -5.93 -8.86
C VAL A 351 -28.76 -5.42 -8.52
N ARG A 352 -28.65 -4.43 -7.63
CA ARG A 352 -27.35 -3.86 -7.27
C ARG A 352 -26.51 -4.83 -6.43
N GLY A 353 -27.10 -5.43 -5.41
CA GLY A 353 -26.41 -6.34 -4.49
C GLY A 353 -25.94 -7.63 -5.16
N GLY A 354 -26.69 -8.15 -6.13
CA GLY A 354 -26.35 -9.38 -6.84
C GLY A 354 -25.46 -9.18 -8.07
N PHE A 355 -25.60 -8.08 -8.80
CA PHE A 355 -24.97 -7.93 -10.12
C PHE A 355 -23.96 -6.79 -10.26
N GLU A 356 -23.87 -5.85 -9.32
CA GLU A 356 -22.79 -4.86 -9.37
C GLU A 356 -21.43 -5.52 -9.32
N TYR A 357 -20.51 -5.02 -10.15
CA TYR A 357 -19.22 -5.63 -10.37
C TYR A 357 -19.31 -7.13 -10.74
N GLN A 358 -20.35 -7.51 -11.49
CA GLN A 358 -20.63 -8.88 -11.92
C GLN A 358 -20.74 -9.88 -10.75
N GLY A 359 -21.15 -9.41 -9.56
CA GLY A 359 -21.24 -10.24 -8.35
C GLY A 359 -19.87 -10.64 -7.77
N GLN A 360 -18.78 -9.96 -8.17
CA GLN A 360 -17.40 -10.26 -7.74
C GLN A 360 -16.99 -9.47 -6.49
N LYS A 361 -17.95 -9.16 -5.61
CA LYS A 361 -17.69 -8.60 -4.27
C LYS A 361 -17.68 -9.74 -3.25
N CYS A 362 -16.87 -9.60 -2.20
CA CYS A 362 -16.86 -10.57 -1.08
C CYS A 362 -18.25 -10.73 -0.44
N SER A 363 -19.06 -9.67 -0.50
CA SER A 363 -20.40 -9.51 0.07
C SER A 363 -21.53 -9.50 -0.97
N ALA A 364 -21.32 -10.05 -2.17
CA ALA A 364 -22.35 -10.06 -3.20
C ALA A 364 -23.57 -10.93 -2.77
N ALA A 365 -24.76 -10.35 -2.84
CA ALA A 365 -26.01 -11.04 -2.50
C ALA A 365 -26.29 -12.14 -3.52
N SER A 366 -26.18 -13.40 -3.09
CA SER A 366 -26.28 -14.57 -3.97
C SER A 366 -27.54 -15.40 -3.71
N ARG A 367 -28.33 -15.03 -2.71
CA ARG A 367 -29.59 -15.68 -2.34
C ARG A 367 -30.64 -14.63 -2.01
N VAL A 368 -31.85 -14.81 -2.51
CA VAL A 368 -32.98 -13.92 -2.21
C VAL A 368 -34.14 -14.77 -1.73
N TYR A 369 -34.68 -14.42 -0.58
CA TYR A 369 -35.82 -15.09 0.05
C TYR A 369 -37.00 -14.10 0.05
N VAL A 370 -38.03 -14.41 -0.74
CA VAL A 370 -39.20 -13.55 -0.95
C VAL A 370 -40.47 -14.30 -0.56
N PRO A 371 -41.42 -13.68 0.15
CA PRO A 371 -42.69 -14.30 0.46
C PRO A 371 -43.53 -14.49 -0.81
N LYS A 372 -44.31 -15.57 -0.86
CA LYS A 372 -45.16 -15.91 -2.02
C LYS A 372 -46.07 -14.75 -2.46
N SER A 373 -46.53 -13.91 -1.52
CA SER A 373 -47.36 -12.73 -1.79
C SER A 373 -46.68 -11.65 -2.64
N MET A 374 -45.35 -11.57 -2.63
CA MET A 374 -44.57 -10.57 -3.38
C MET A 374 -44.00 -11.11 -4.69
N ALA A 375 -44.03 -12.42 -4.92
CA ALA A 375 -43.44 -13.03 -6.12
C ALA A 375 -43.98 -12.42 -7.43
N PRO A 376 -45.29 -12.15 -7.61
CA PRO A 376 -45.81 -11.54 -8.85
C PRO A 376 -45.36 -10.09 -9.10
N LEU A 377 -44.79 -9.41 -8.09
CA LEU A 377 -44.32 -8.03 -8.21
C LEU A 377 -42.84 -7.94 -8.60
N LEU A 378 -42.10 -9.06 -8.52
CA LEU A 378 -40.64 -9.10 -8.69
C LEU A 378 -40.17 -10.03 -9.81
N LEU A 379 -40.99 -11.01 -10.19
CA LEU A 379 -40.77 -11.98 -11.28
C LEU A 379 -41.66 -11.62 -12.46
#